data_AF-A0A2G5U1M4-F1
#
_entry.id   AF-A0A2G5U1M4-F1
#
_cell.length_a   1.000
_cell.length_b   1.000
_cell.length_c   1.000
_cell.angle_alpha   90.00
_cell.angle_beta   90.00
_cell.angle_gamma   90.00
#
_symmetry.space_group_name_H-M   'P 1'
#
loop_
_entity.id
_entity.type
_entity.pdbx_description
1 polymer ?
#
loop_
_entity_poly.entity_id
_entity_poly.type
_entity_poly.pdbx_seq_one_letter_code
_entity_poly.pdbx_strand_id
1 'polypeptide(L)'
;MDEITITTQPKSGYVIRNKPLRLQCRANHATKIRFKCSSKWIDDSRVEKQIGTDSTSGVGYVDASVDISRIDVDTSGHVDAFQCQCYASADDDQDVVASDIATVHLACEFKEKIKSTSRSSFFGNFFEYLKQGKF
;
A
#
# COMPACT_ATOMS: atom_id res chain seq x y z
N MET A 1 -2.76 23.17 20.70
CA MET A 1 -2.28 22.98 19.32
C MET A 1 -2.96 21.73 18.81
N ASP A 2 -3.58 21.81 17.64
CA ASP A 2 -4.13 20.62 17.00
C ASP A 2 -2.97 19.78 16.44
N GLU A 3 -2.78 18.57 16.97
CA GLU A 3 -1.68 17.69 16.58
C GLU A 3 -2.07 16.86 15.36
N ILE A 4 -1.13 16.72 14.41
CA ILE A 4 -1.33 15.90 13.21
C ILE A 4 -1.51 14.45 13.64
N THR A 5 -2.65 13.85 13.29
CA THR A 5 -2.96 12.46 13.66
C THR A 5 -3.34 11.67 12.43
N ILE A 6 -2.73 10.50 12.25
CA ILE A 6 -3.02 9.61 11.11
C ILE A 6 -4.18 8.69 11.47
N THR A 7 -5.32 8.90 10.82
CA THR A 7 -6.56 8.14 11.05
C THR A 7 -6.60 6.85 10.22
N THR A 8 -6.08 6.90 9.00
CA THR A 8 -6.02 5.73 8.10
C THR A 8 -4.58 5.45 7.73
N GLN A 9 -4.13 4.25 8.08
CA GLN A 9 -2.78 3.78 7.77
C GLN A 9 -2.74 3.01 6.44
N PRO A 10 -1.60 3.04 5.73
CA PRO A 10 -1.41 2.27 4.52
C PRO A 10 -1.44 0.77 4.82
N LYS A 11 -2.12 -0.01 3.99
CA LYS A 11 -2.25 -1.46 4.17
C LYS A 11 -1.24 -2.22 3.34
N SER A 12 -0.50 -3.12 3.99
CA SER A 12 0.34 -4.11 3.32
C SER A 12 -0.49 -4.99 2.38
N GLY A 13 0.10 -5.38 1.25
CA GLY A 13 -0.65 -6.11 0.23
C GLY A 13 0.20 -6.70 -0.87
N TYR A 14 -0.47 -7.21 -1.89
CA TYR A 14 0.16 -7.91 -3.01
C TYR A 14 -0.19 -7.24 -4.33
N VAL A 15 0.83 -7.02 -5.16
CA VAL A 15 0.65 -6.63 -6.57
C VAL A 15 0.52 -7.91 -7.39
N ILE A 16 -0.63 -8.08 -8.03
CA ILE A 16 -0.94 -9.28 -8.80
C ILE A 16 -0.92 -8.94 -10.29
N ARG A 17 0.07 -9.49 -11.01
CA ARG A 17 0.25 -9.31 -12.46
C ARG A 17 0.26 -7.84 -12.89
N ASN A 18 -0.87 -7.32 -13.38
CA ASN A 18 -1.05 -5.96 -13.89
C ASN A 18 -2.05 -5.14 -13.06
N LYS A 19 -2.47 -5.65 -11.90
CA LYS A 19 -3.33 -4.91 -10.98
C LYS A 19 -2.42 -4.18 -9.97
N PRO A 20 -2.34 -2.85 -10.01
CA PRO A 20 -1.57 -2.10 -9.04
C PRO A 20 -2.18 -2.24 -7.65
N LEU A 21 -1.34 -2.16 -6.61
CA LEU A 21 -1.78 -2.09 -5.23
C LEU A 21 -2.05 -0.63 -4.87
N ARG A 22 -3.29 -0.33 -4.49
CA ARG A 22 -3.68 1.01 -4.05
C ARG A 22 -3.43 1.16 -2.56
N LEU A 23 -2.49 2.01 -2.19
CA LEU A 23 -2.23 2.42 -0.81
C LEU A 23 -3.08 3.65 -0.48
N GLN A 24 -3.59 3.70 0.73
CA GLN A 24 -4.46 4.76 1.24
C GLN A 24 -3.87 5.29 2.54
N CYS A 25 -3.83 6.61 2.69
CA CYS A 25 -3.39 7.27 3.92
C CYS A 25 -4.30 8.45 4.19
N ARG A 26 -4.76 8.60 5.43
CA ARG A 26 -5.57 9.75 5.85
C ARG A 26 -5.01 10.33 7.13
N ALA A 27 -4.77 11.64 7.12
CA ALA A 27 -4.32 12.38 8.29
C ALA A 27 -5.27 13.55 8.59
N ASN A 28 -5.59 13.70 9.87
CA ASN A 28 -6.33 14.83 10.42
C ASN A 28 -5.34 15.93 10.84
N HIS A 29 -5.78 17.19 10.74
CA HIS A 29 -4.98 18.39 11.02
C HIS A 29 -3.70 18.53 10.15
N ALA A 30 -3.59 17.72 9.09
CA ALA A 30 -2.54 17.85 8.08
C ALA A 30 -3.03 18.71 6.90
N THR A 31 -2.11 19.32 6.16
CA THR A 31 -2.38 20.00 4.89
C THR A 31 -1.67 19.34 3.71
N LYS A 32 -0.65 18.53 4.00
CA LYS A 32 0.22 17.90 3.00
C LYS A 32 0.51 16.46 3.39
N ILE A 33 0.45 15.57 2.40
CA ILE A 33 0.81 14.17 2.57
C ILE A 33 1.79 13.77 1.47
N ARG A 34 2.85 13.07 1.86
CA ARG A 34 3.87 12.52 0.97
C ARG A 34 4.07 11.03 1.23
N PHE A 35 4.30 10.28 0.16
CA PHE A 35 4.63 8.86 0.26
C PHE A 35 6.11 8.65 -0.02
N LYS A 36 6.75 7.85 0.84
CA LYS A 36 8.11 7.37 0.66
C LYS A 36 8.07 5.86 0.53
N CYS A 37 8.48 5.34 -0.63
CA CYS A 37 8.53 3.92 -0.90
C CYS A 37 9.96 3.51 -1.25
N SER A 38 10.49 2.45 -0.61
CA SER A 38 11.85 1.96 -0.83
C SER A 38 12.92 3.07 -0.80
N SER A 39 12.81 3.95 0.21
CA SER A 39 13.69 5.12 0.39
C SER A 39 13.62 6.20 -0.70
N LYS A 40 12.71 6.09 -1.66
CA LYS A 40 12.44 7.11 -2.68
C LYS A 40 11.11 7.81 -2.42
N TRP A 41 11.07 9.11 -2.64
CA TRP A 41 9.83 9.88 -2.60
C TRP A 41 9.04 9.68 -3.88
N ILE A 42 7.73 9.42 -3.74
CA ILE A 42 6.84 9.35 -4.89
C ILE A 42 6.48 10.77 -5.31
N ASP A 43 6.43 10.99 -6.62
CA ASP A 43 6.06 12.28 -7.18
C ASP A 43 4.60 12.63 -6.83
N ASP A 44 4.39 13.88 -6.39
CA ASP A 44 3.08 14.38 -5.97
C ASP A 44 2.04 14.32 -7.10
N SER A 45 2.43 14.30 -8.38
CA SER A 45 1.50 14.13 -9.52
C SER A 45 0.88 12.75 -9.61
N ARG A 46 1.55 11.72 -9.06
CA ARG A 46 1.03 10.33 -9.00
C ARG A 46 0.17 10.09 -7.77
N VAL A 47 0.24 10.97 -6.78
CA VAL A 47 -0.51 10.85 -5.53
C VAL A 47 -1.82 11.61 -5.69
N GLU A 48 -2.92 10.86 -5.66
CA GLU A 48 -4.26 11.43 -5.67
C GLU A 48 -4.59 11.90 -4.25
N LYS A 49 -4.68 13.23 -4.07
CA LYS A 49 -4.92 13.86 -2.77
C LYS A 49 -6.28 14.54 -2.76
N GLN A 50 -7.03 14.31 -1.70
CA GLN A 50 -8.33 14.91 -1.45
C GLN A 50 -8.31 15.58 -0.07
N ILE A 51 -8.53 16.89 -0.07
CA ILE A 51 -8.61 17.69 1.15
C ILE A 51 -10.09 17.87 1.49
N GLY A 52 -10.45 17.65 2.74
CA GLY A 52 -11.82 17.80 3.21
C GLY A 52 -11.86 18.26 4.66
N THR A 53 -13.08 18.47 5.14
CA THR A 53 -13.35 18.76 6.55
C THR A 53 -14.38 17.75 7.03
N ASP A 54 -14.08 17.07 8.12
CA ASP A 54 -14.99 16.09 8.68
C ASP A 54 -16.21 16.82 9.25
N SER A 55 -17.40 16.45 8.80
CA SER A 55 -18.65 17.13 9.16
C SER A 55 -19.06 16.89 10.62
N THR A 56 -18.57 15.82 11.24
CA THR A 56 -18.94 15.45 12.62
C THR A 56 -18.06 16.17 13.62
N SER A 57 -16.77 16.29 13.34
CA SER A 57 -15.77 16.90 14.24
C SER A 57 -15.39 18.33 13.86
N GLY A 58 -15.66 18.76 12.62
CA GLY A 58 -15.19 20.05 12.09
C GLY A 58 -13.69 20.08 11.78
N VAL A 59 -13.01 18.93 11.84
CA VAL A 59 -11.56 18.84 11.67
C VAL A 59 -11.18 18.67 10.20
N GLY A 60 -10.22 19.48 9.73
CA GLY A 60 -9.63 19.32 8.41
C GLY A 60 -8.84 18.02 8.28
N TYR A 61 -9.03 17.30 7.19
CA TYR A 61 -8.30 16.08 6.88
C TYR A 61 -7.78 16.09 5.44
N VAL A 62 -6.72 15.33 5.22
CA VAL A 62 -6.17 15.04 3.90
C VAL A 62 -6.19 13.53 3.72
N ASP A 63 -6.85 13.09 2.66
CA ASP A 63 -6.83 11.72 2.17
C ASP A 63 -5.90 11.64 0.97
N ALA A 64 -5.00 10.69 0.96
CA ALA A 64 -4.02 10.50 -0.10
C ALA A 64 -3.97 9.04 -0.53
N SER A 65 -3.99 8.86 -1.83
CA SER A 65 -4.11 7.58 -2.51
C SER A 65 -3.00 7.44 -3.53
N VAL A 66 -2.30 6.30 -3.54
CA VAL A 66 -1.25 6.04 -4.53
C VAL A 66 -1.33 4.60 -5.04
N ASP A 67 -1.19 4.46 -6.36
CA ASP A 67 -1.18 3.16 -7.03
C ASP A 67 0.27 2.71 -7.28
N ILE A 68 0.63 1.60 -6.64
CA ILE A 68 1.93 0.96 -6.75
C ILE A 68 1.86 -0.13 -7.81
N SER A 69 2.61 0.07 -8.90
CA SER A 69 2.68 -0.86 -10.01
C SER A 69 3.77 -1.91 -9.80
N ARG A 70 3.75 -2.98 -10.60
CA ARG A 70 4.84 -3.97 -10.62
C ARG A 70 6.18 -3.34 -10.97
N ILE A 71 6.18 -2.34 -11.87
CA ILE A 71 7.40 -1.66 -12.33
C ILE A 71 8.06 -0.92 -11.16
N ASP A 72 7.27 -0.29 -10.29
CA ASP A 72 7.78 0.42 -9.10
C ASP A 72 8.55 -0.53 -8.17
N VAL A 73 8.00 -1.74 -7.96
CA VAL A 73 8.60 -2.79 -7.10
C VAL A 73 9.79 -3.48 -7.76
N ASP A 74 9.82 -3.59 -9.08
CA ASP A 74 10.96 -4.15 -9.81
C ASP A 74 12.14 -3.16 -9.82
N THR A 75 11.83 -1.86 -9.94
CA THR A 75 12.81 -0.77 -10.01
C THR A 75 13.45 -0.45 -8.66
N SER A 76 12.85 -0.85 -7.53
CA SER A 76 13.42 -0.61 -6.21
C SER A 76 14.69 -1.40 -5.92
N GLY A 77 15.03 -2.37 -6.77
CA GLY A 77 16.16 -3.28 -6.56
C GLY A 77 15.74 -4.44 -5.68
N HIS A 78 16.01 -5.66 -6.14
CA HIS A 78 15.60 -6.93 -5.53
C HIS A 78 16.23 -7.26 -4.16
N VAL A 79 16.82 -6.28 -3.48
CA VAL A 79 17.60 -6.54 -2.26
C VAL A 79 16.70 -6.65 -1.03
N ASP A 80 15.57 -5.92 -0.99
CA ASP A 80 14.67 -5.86 0.17
C ASP A 80 13.18 -5.83 -0.22
N ALA A 81 12.31 -6.13 0.74
CA ALA A 81 10.86 -6.04 0.56
C ALA A 81 10.44 -4.57 0.31
N PHE A 82 9.57 -4.34 -0.67
CA PHE A 82 9.14 -2.98 -1.03
C PHE A 82 8.26 -2.40 0.08
N GLN A 83 8.81 -1.46 0.83
CA GLN A 83 8.14 -0.83 1.97
C GLN A 83 7.74 0.60 1.64
N CYS A 84 6.49 0.95 1.92
CA CYS A 84 5.95 2.29 1.77
C CYS A 84 5.52 2.86 3.12
N GLN A 85 5.87 4.12 3.35
CA GLN A 85 5.47 4.89 4.52
C GLN A 85 4.86 6.22 4.07
N CYS A 86 3.72 6.57 4.66
CA CYS A 86 3.07 7.86 4.48
C CYS A 86 3.57 8.84 5.55
N TYR A 87 3.87 10.07 5.13
CA TYR A 87 4.30 11.19 5.95
C TYR A 87 3.29 12.32 5.80
N ALA A 88 2.69 12.73 6.90
CA ALA A 88 1.78 13.86 6.96
C ALA A 88 2.50 15.06 7.58
N SER A 89 2.38 16.22 6.94
CA SER A 89 2.92 17.48 7.45
C SER A 89 1.90 18.61 7.33
N ALA A 90 2.07 19.61 8.18
CA ALA A 90 1.46 20.92 7.99
C ALA A 90 2.21 21.71 6.90
N ASP A 91 1.83 22.98 6.70
CA ASP A 91 2.44 23.82 5.66
C ASP A 91 3.94 24.08 5.90
N ASP A 92 4.35 24.16 7.16
CA ASP A 92 5.69 24.57 7.56
C ASP A 92 6.72 23.42 7.58
N ASP A 93 6.30 22.17 7.27
CA ASP A 93 7.14 20.95 7.29
C ASP A 93 7.95 20.74 8.62
N GLN A 94 7.65 21.49 9.69
CA GLN A 94 8.24 21.32 11.03
C GLN A 94 7.68 20.08 11.75
N ASP A 95 6.36 19.93 11.73
CA ASP A 95 5.66 18.80 12.32
C ASP A 95 5.38 17.75 11.24
N VAL A 96 6.24 16.74 11.17
CA VAL A 96 6.09 15.61 10.24
C VAL A 96 5.77 14.35 11.04
N VAL A 97 4.59 13.81 10.81
CA VAL A 97 4.13 12.56 11.43
C VAL A 97 4.20 11.43 10.40
N ALA A 98 4.87 10.35 10.76
CA ALA A 98 4.99 9.16 9.93
C ALA A 98 3.96 8.10 10.35
N SER A 99 3.37 7.44 9.35
CA SER A 99 2.48 6.28 9.53
C SER A 99 3.25 4.98 9.71
N ASP A 100 2.50 3.90 9.97
CA ASP A 100 3.03 2.54 9.90
C ASP A 100 3.53 2.16 8.50
N ILE A 101 4.46 1.21 8.48
CA ILE A 101 5.11 0.74 7.25
C ILE A 101 4.22 -0.31 6.58
N ALA A 102 3.84 -0.06 5.33
CA ALA A 102 3.15 -1.01 4.49
C ALA A 102 4.14 -1.78 3.61
N THR A 103 4.14 -3.10 3.73
CA THR A 103 4.97 -3.97 2.89
C THR A 103 4.18 -4.43 1.67
N VAL A 104 4.77 -4.26 0.48
CA VAL A 104 4.22 -4.66 -0.80
C VAL A 104 4.99 -5.86 -1.33
N HIS A 105 4.26 -6.92 -1.61
CA HIS A 105 4.82 -8.15 -2.17
C HIS A 105 4.36 -8.35 -3.62
N LEU A 106 5.22 -8.93 -4.45
CA LEU A 106 4.80 -9.40 -5.77
C LEU A 106 4.18 -10.80 -5.62
N ALA A 107 2.92 -10.95 -6.03
CA ALA A 107 2.25 -12.24 -6.07
C ALA A 107 2.00 -12.67 -7.52
N CYS A 108 2.34 -13.92 -7.81
CA CYS A 108 1.97 -14.58 -9.05
C CYS A 108 0.65 -15.32 -8.82
N GLU A 109 -0.43 -14.87 -9.45
CA GLU A 109 -1.65 -15.69 -9.55
C GLU A 109 -1.34 -16.94 -10.39
N PHE A 110 -1.17 -18.08 -9.72
CA PHE A 110 -1.31 -19.39 -10.36
C PHE A 110 -2.81 -19.64 -10.52
N LYS A 111 -3.36 -19.23 -11.67
CA LYS A 111 -4.73 -19.62 -12.03
C LYS A 111 -4.70 -21.11 -12.33
N GLU A 112 -4.91 -21.95 -11.31
CA GLU A 112 -5.45 -23.28 -11.56
C GLU A 112 -6.79 -23.07 -12.23
N LYS A 113 -6.83 -23.22 -13.56
CA LYS A 113 -8.08 -23.47 -14.26
C LYS A 113 -8.58 -24.83 -13.78
N ILE A 114 -9.19 -24.88 -12.60
CA ILE A 114 -10.08 -25.98 -12.26
C ILE A 114 -11.24 -25.83 -13.25
N LYS A 115 -11.12 -26.49 -14.41
CA LYS A 115 -12.28 -26.76 -15.24
C LYS A 115 -13.24 -27.49 -14.31
N SER A 116 -14.34 -26.84 -13.97
CA SER A 116 -15.55 -27.48 -13.47
C SER A 116 -16.00 -28.49 -14.55
N THR A 117 -15.33 -29.63 -14.61
CA THR A 117 -15.85 -30.85 -15.20
C THR A 117 -16.03 -31.76 -14.00
N SER A 118 -17.28 -31.82 -13.56
CA SER A 118 -17.76 -32.85 -12.66
C SER A 118 -17.29 -34.20 -13.18
N ARG A 119 -16.33 -34.81 -12.47
CA ARG A 119 -16.24 -36.26 -12.19
C ARG A 119 -14.95 -36.56 -11.44
N SER A 120 -15.15 -36.77 -10.13
CA SER A 120 -14.57 -37.84 -9.31
C SER A 120 -13.12 -38.29 -9.57
N SER A 121 -12.34 -38.19 -8.49
CA SER A 121 -11.15 -39.00 -8.16
C SER A 121 -9.80 -38.49 -8.65
N PHE A 122 -9.21 -37.50 -7.97
CA PHE A 122 -7.75 -37.34 -7.83
C PHE A 122 -7.44 -36.35 -6.67
N PHE A 123 -7.94 -36.65 -5.48
CA PHE A 123 -7.48 -36.00 -4.24
C PHE A 123 -6.29 -36.82 -3.71
N GLY A 124 -5.08 -36.29 -3.86
CA GLY A 124 -3.88 -36.86 -3.25
C GLY A 124 -2.60 -36.27 -3.82
N ASN A 125 -1.89 -35.49 -2.99
CA ASN A 125 -0.48 -35.10 -3.13
C ASN A 125 -0.12 -33.77 -3.85
N PHE A 126 -0.70 -32.64 -3.44
CA PHE A 126 -0.07 -31.32 -3.73
C PHE A 126 0.06 -30.39 -2.51
N PHE A 127 -0.41 -30.80 -1.33
CA PHE A 127 -0.41 -29.93 -0.14
C PHE A 127 0.93 -29.87 0.62
N GLU A 128 2.00 -30.47 0.09
CA GLU A 128 3.28 -30.63 0.82
C GLU A 128 4.44 -29.73 0.32
N TYR A 129 4.19 -28.75 -0.57
CA TYR A 129 5.28 -27.94 -1.16
C TYR A 129 5.25 -26.43 -0.84
N LEU A 130 4.22 -25.92 -0.16
CA LEU A 130 4.10 -24.49 0.21
C LEU A 130 4.52 -24.20 1.65
N LYS A 131 5.49 -24.96 2.18
CA LYS A 131 6.07 -24.72 3.52
C LYS A 131 7.56 -24.39 3.53
N GLN A 132 8.18 -24.13 2.37
CA GLN A 132 9.60 -23.77 2.30
C GLN A 132 9.77 -22.45 1.57
N GLY A 133 9.83 -21.38 2.37
CA GLY A 133 10.18 -20.04 1.91
C GLY A 133 11.61 -19.97 1.37
N LYS A 134 11.76 -19.25 0.27
CA LYS A 134 12.91 -18.46 -0.20
C LYS A 134 12.69 -18.23 -1.69
N PHE A 135 12.34 -17.01 -2.06
CA PHE A 135 12.79 -16.33 -3.27
C PHE A 135 12.75 -14.84 -3.02
#